data_AF-A0A4W3IAU3-F1
#
_entry.id   AF-A0A4W3IAU3-F1
#
_cell.length_a   1.000
_cell.length_b   1.000
_cell.length_c   1.000
_cell.angle_alpha   90.00
_cell.angle_beta   90.00
_cell.angle_gamma   90.00
#
_symmetry.space_group_name_H-M   'P 1'
#
loop_
_entity.id
_entity.type
_entity.pdbx_description
1 polymer ?
#
loop_
_entity_poly.entity_id
_entity_poly.type
_entity_poly.pdbx_seq_one_letter_code
_entity_poly.pdbx_strand_id
1 'polypeptide(L)'
;YCILFWPIYLPPLYAVSSLAAETSAALALIGKEMSEIRLYTLQNRMALDYVLAATGGVCKVIGPKCCITIDDFSGKISNITKEINQTGWKVFMLLSRIPSWKSIVHPREPTWCPVTEGW
;
A
#
# COMPACT_ATOMS: atom_id res chain seq x y z
N TYR A 1 -18.76 -13.39 -29.34
CA TYR A 1 -17.82 -14.10 -28.44
C TYR A 1 -16.39 -13.70 -28.78
N CYS A 2 -15.83 -12.68 -28.12
CA CYS A 2 -14.43 -12.31 -28.25
C CYS A 2 -13.64 -12.92 -27.09
N ILE A 3 -13.10 -14.12 -27.32
CA ILE A 3 -12.16 -14.73 -26.39
C ILE A 3 -10.76 -14.23 -26.79
N LEU A 4 -10.24 -13.33 -25.95
CA LEU A 4 -8.85 -13.26 -25.49
C LEU A 4 -7.74 -13.45 -26.55
N PHE A 5 -7.30 -12.36 -27.16
CA PHE A 5 -5.93 -12.23 -27.66
C PHE A 5 -5.35 -10.87 -27.24
N TRP A 6 -5.30 -10.64 -25.93
CA TRP A 6 -4.41 -9.63 -25.35
C TRP A 6 -2.97 -10.15 -25.53
N PRO A 7 -1.95 -9.32 -25.83
CA PRO A 7 -0.58 -9.80 -25.96
C PRO A 7 -0.12 -10.43 -24.64
N ILE A 8 0.16 -11.74 -24.67
CA ILE A 8 0.42 -12.62 -23.53
C ILE A 8 1.69 -12.23 -22.72
N TYR A 9 2.46 -11.21 -23.12
CA TYR A 9 3.77 -10.92 -22.52
C TYR A 9 3.98 -9.51 -21.96
N LEU A 10 3.02 -8.60 -22.07
CA LEU A 10 2.96 -7.37 -21.24
C LEU A 10 2.48 -7.57 -19.77
N PRO A 11 1.74 -8.64 -19.39
CA PRO A 11 1.12 -8.74 -18.05
C PRO A 11 2.07 -8.66 -16.85
N PRO A 12 3.25 -9.31 -16.83
CA PRO A 12 3.99 -9.46 -15.56
C PRO A 12 4.54 -8.15 -15.00
N LEU A 13 5.00 -7.24 -15.87
CA LEU A 13 5.70 -6.02 -15.44
C LEU A 13 4.74 -4.95 -15.00
N TYR A 14 3.70 -4.77 -15.81
CA TYR A 14 2.61 -3.90 -15.47
C TYR A 14 1.91 -4.38 -14.19
N ALA A 15 1.69 -5.70 -14.04
CA ALA A 15 1.12 -6.27 -12.82
C ALA A 15 2.01 -6.01 -11.60
N VAL A 16 3.32 -6.17 -11.68
CA VAL A 16 4.24 -5.88 -10.56
C VAL A 16 4.23 -4.39 -10.20
N SER A 17 4.24 -3.48 -11.19
CA SER A 17 4.16 -2.04 -10.90
C SER A 17 2.80 -1.62 -10.33
N SER A 18 1.69 -2.18 -10.84
CA SER A 18 0.34 -1.90 -10.32
C SER A 18 0.19 -2.43 -8.90
N LEU A 19 0.64 -3.66 -8.66
CA LEU A 19 0.64 -4.27 -7.33
C LEU A 19 1.47 -3.43 -6.35
N ALA A 20 2.64 -2.95 -6.74
CA ALA A 20 3.46 -2.09 -5.90
C ALA A 20 2.74 -0.76 -5.57
N ALA A 21 2.09 -0.15 -6.56
CA ALA A 21 1.30 1.07 -6.35
C ALA A 21 0.11 0.83 -5.40
N GLU A 22 -0.71 -0.18 -5.67
CA GLU A 22 -1.87 -0.54 -4.85
C GLU A 22 -1.47 -0.93 -3.42
N THR A 23 -0.43 -1.76 -3.27
CA THR A 23 0.09 -2.17 -1.95
C THR A 23 0.63 -0.98 -1.18
N SER A 24 1.35 -0.06 -1.84
CA SER A 24 1.85 1.16 -1.20
C SER A 24 0.72 2.08 -0.72
N ALA A 25 -0.37 2.17 -1.50
CA ALA A 25 -1.55 2.95 -1.12
C ALA A 25 -2.30 2.31 0.05
N ALA A 26 -2.50 0.98 0.02
CA ALA A 26 -3.12 0.24 1.12
C ALA A 26 -2.32 0.38 2.43
N LEU A 27 -0.99 0.23 2.36
CA LEU A 27 -0.12 0.43 3.51
C LEU A 27 -0.14 1.86 4.05
N ALA A 28 -0.29 2.87 3.19
CA ALA A 28 -0.43 4.25 3.63
C ALA A 28 -1.76 4.48 4.38
N LEU A 29 -2.86 3.87 3.90
CA LEU A 29 -4.16 3.91 4.57
C LEU A 29 -4.11 3.20 5.93
N ILE A 30 -3.54 1.99 5.98
CA ILE A 30 -3.32 1.26 7.25
C ILE A 30 -2.45 2.07 8.20
N GLY A 31 -1.38 2.70 7.70
CA GLY A 31 -0.52 3.56 8.51
C GLY A 31 -1.28 4.71 9.15
N LYS A 32 -2.20 5.33 8.40
CA LYS A 32 -3.08 6.39 8.90
C LYS A 32 -4.05 5.85 9.98
N GLU A 33 -4.72 4.75 9.71
CA GLU A 33 -5.64 4.11 10.65
C GLU A 33 -4.93 3.74 11.97
N MET A 34 -3.71 3.19 11.88
CA MET A 34 -2.89 2.86 13.06
C MET A 34 -2.49 4.10 13.87
N SER A 35 -2.20 5.23 13.21
CA SER A 35 -1.95 6.50 13.90
C SER A 35 -3.18 7.01 14.65
N GLU A 36 -4.37 6.88 14.05
CA GLU A 36 -5.64 7.24 14.68
C GLU A 36 -5.94 6.32 15.88
N ILE A 37 -5.82 5.00 15.71
CA ILE A 37 -5.99 4.01 16.80
C ILE A 37 -5.03 4.32 17.94
N ARG A 38 -3.76 4.62 17.65
CA ARG A 38 -2.78 5.02 18.67
C ARG A 38 -3.27 6.23 19.47
N LEU A 39 -3.77 7.27 18.79
CA LEU A 39 -4.30 8.45 19.48
C LEU A 39 -5.49 8.10 20.38
N TYR A 40 -6.45 7.30 19.89
CA TYR A 40 -7.58 6.84 20.69
C TYR A 40 -7.13 6.02 21.91
N THR A 41 -6.16 5.11 21.75
CA THR A 41 -5.66 4.31 22.87
C THR A 41 -4.96 5.16 23.93
N LEU A 42 -4.21 6.19 23.53
CA LEU A 42 -3.58 7.15 24.44
C LEU A 42 -4.63 7.98 25.19
N GLN A 43 -5.69 8.42 24.51
CA GLN A 43 -6.80 9.13 25.15
C GLN A 43 -7.55 8.25 26.16
N ASN A 44 -7.84 7.00 25.80
CA ASN A 44 -8.45 6.03 26.71
C ASN A 44 -7.54 5.78 27.92
N ARG A 45 -6.22 5.72 27.74
CA ARG A 45 -5.26 5.56 28.83
C ARG A 45 -5.31 6.75 29.79
N MET A 46 -5.40 7.99 29.28
CA MET A 46 -5.54 9.20 30.10
C MET A 46 -6.86 9.19 30.89
N ALA A 47 -7.97 8.80 30.26
CA ALA A 47 -9.26 8.70 30.94
C ALA A 47 -9.21 7.65 32.07
N LEU A 48 -8.58 6.49 31.82
CA LEU A 48 -8.36 5.47 32.85
C LEU A 48 -7.44 5.95 33.98
N ASP A 49 -6.40 6.71 33.67
CA ASP A 49 -5.54 7.33 34.70
C ASP A 49 -6.33 8.31 35.57
N TYR A 50 -7.23 9.09 34.99
CA TYR A 50 -8.09 10.00 35.75
C TYR A 50 -9.05 9.24 36.66
N VAL A 51 -9.78 8.26 36.13
CA VAL A 51 -10.77 7.47 36.89
C VAL A 51 -10.10 6.68 38.02
N LEU A 52 -8.92 6.11 37.77
CA LEU A 52 -8.20 5.29 38.73
C LEU A 52 -7.25 6.09 39.64
N ALA A 53 -7.14 7.41 39.47
CA ALA A 53 -6.28 8.25 40.30
C ALA A 53 -6.57 8.08 41.80
N ALA A 54 -7.85 7.99 42.18
CA ALA A 54 -8.27 7.81 43.57
C ALA A 54 -7.92 6.42 44.15
N THR A 55 -7.72 5.40 43.31
CA THR A 55 -7.42 4.02 43.72
C THR A 55 -5.94 3.66 43.57
N GLY A 56 -5.06 4.66 43.44
CA GLY A 56 -3.62 4.46 43.26
C GLY A 56 -3.17 4.32 41.81
N GLY A 57 -4.01 4.69 40.85
CA GLY A 57 -3.72 4.73 39.43
C GLY A 57 -3.76 3.37 38.73
N VAL A 58 -3.60 3.39 37.41
CA VAL A 58 -3.68 2.18 36.58
C VAL A 58 -2.58 1.17 36.93
N CYS A 59 -1.41 1.61 37.38
CA CYS A 59 -0.33 0.71 37.81
C CYS A 59 -0.65 -0.09 39.07
N LYS A 60 -1.50 0.43 39.96
CA LYS A 60 -1.96 -0.32 41.13
C LYS A 60 -2.90 -1.46 40.73
N VAL A 61 -3.70 -1.25 39.67
CA VAL A 61 -4.70 -2.22 39.17
C VAL A 61 -4.08 -3.25 38.22
N ILE A 62 -3.31 -2.79 37.23
CA ILE A 62 -2.70 -3.64 36.18
C ILE A 62 -1.37 -4.27 36.64
N GLY A 63 -0.71 -3.66 37.62
CA GLY A 63 0.61 -4.10 38.10
C GLY A 63 1.76 -3.69 37.16
N PRO A 64 2.87 -4.44 37.11
CA PRO A 64 4.12 -4.00 36.50
C PRO A 64 4.05 -3.79 34.97
N LYS A 65 2.99 -4.26 34.30
CA LYS A 65 2.79 -4.09 32.85
C LYS A 65 2.02 -2.81 32.48
N CYS A 66 1.73 -1.93 33.44
CA CYS A 66 0.91 -0.72 33.21
C CYS A 66 1.58 0.37 32.35
N CYS A 67 2.91 0.33 32.21
CA CYS A 67 3.72 1.29 31.47
C CYS A 67 4.16 0.66 30.15
N ILE A 68 3.26 0.67 29.16
CA ILE A 68 3.60 0.33 27.78
C ILE A 68 3.83 1.61 26.99
N THR A 69 4.93 1.65 26.24
CA THR A 69 5.17 2.72 25.26
C THR A 69 4.61 2.28 23.92
N ILE A 70 3.84 3.15 23.27
CA ILE A 70 3.40 2.93 21.89
C ILE A 70 4.29 3.79 20.99
N ASP A 71 5.09 3.14 20.15
CA ASP A 71 6.01 3.82 19.23
C ASP A 71 5.27 4.48 18.06
N ASP A 72 5.88 5.54 17.50
CA ASP A 72 5.40 6.20 16.30
C ASP A 72 6.12 5.70 15.06
N PHE A 73 5.46 4.85 14.27
CA PHE A 73 6.02 4.39 13.00
C PHE A 73 5.45 5.11 11.78
N SER A 74 4.64 6.16 11.95
CA SER A 74 3.99 6.87 10.83
C SER A 74 4.99 7.37 9.78
N GLY A 75 6.10 7.98 10.22
CA GLY A 75 7.17 8.44 9.33
C GLY A 75 7.87 7.29 8.61
N LYS A 76 8.11 6.16 9.30
CA LYS A 76 8.75 4.98 8.71
C LYS A 76 7.85 4.32 7.66
N ILE A 77 6.55 4.20 7.95
CA ILE A 77 5.55 3.68 7.00
C ILE A 77 5.45 4.59 5.78
N SER A 78 5.44 5.92 5.96
CA SER A 78 5.44 6.89 4.86
C SER A 78 6.67 6.73 3.96
N ASN A 79 7.86 6.48 4.54
CA ASN A 79 9.07 6.27 3.76
C ASN A 79 9.02 4.94 2.98
N ILE A 80 8.66 3.84 3.65
CA ILE A 80 8.58 2.51 3.03
C ILE A 80 7.56 2.48 1.89
N THR A 81 6.39 3.08 2.07
CA THR A 81 5.35 3.13 1.02
C THR A 81 5.82 3.89 -0.22
N LYS A 82 6.52 5.02 -0.03
CA LYS A 82 7.17 5.74 -1.14
C LYS A 82 8.21 4.88 -1.84
N GLU A 83 9.06 4.18 -1.08
CA GLU A 83 10.10 3.30 -1.63
C GLU A 83 9.50 2.13 -2.43
N ILE A 84 8.44 1.48 -1.94
CA ILE A 84 7.74 0.40 -2.65
C ILE A 84 7.22 0.91 -4.00
N ASN A 85 6.49 2.02 -4.00
CA ASN A 85 5.91 2.58 -5.21
C ASN A 85 7.02 2.97 -6.21
N GLN A 86 8.03 3.70 -5.74
CA GLN A 86 9.17 4.10 -6.57
C GLN A 86 9.94 2.90 -7.14
N THR A 87 10.11 1.84 -6.36
CA THR A 87 10.79 0.63 -6.81
C THR A 87 9.97 -0.09 -7.88
N GLY A 88 8.65 -0.19 -7.72
CA GLY A 88 7.74 -0.73 -8.74
C GLY A 88 7.89 0.00 -10.08
N TRP A 89 7.90 1.34 -10.06
CA TRP A 89 8.11 2.14 -11.27
C TRP A 89 9.51 2.00 -11.86
N LYS A 90 10.56 1.98 -11.03
CA LYS A 90 11.94 1.76 -11.49
C LYS A 90 12.08 0.42 -12.19
N VAL A 91 11.52 -0.65 -11.60
CA VAL A 91 11.51 -1.99 -12.18
C VAL A 91 10.80 -1.97 -13.53
N PHE A 92 9.60 -1.42 -13.62
CA PHE A 92 8.87 -1.27 -14.89
C PHE A 92 9.67 -0.53 -15.97
N MET A 93 10.31 0.60 -15.61
CA MET A 93 11.10 1.43 -16.53
C MET A 93 12.39 0.75 -17.00
N LEU A 94 13.12 0.06 -16.12
CA LEU A 94 14.34 -0.66 -16.47
C LEU A 94 14.04 -1.80 -17.43
N LEU A 95 12.99 -2.53 -17.11
CA LEU A 95 12.59 -3.72 -17.81
C LEU A 95 12.00 -3.44 -19.20
N SER A 96 11.22 -2.37 -19.34
CA SER A 96 10.75 -1.89 -20.65
C SER A 96 11.88 -1.41 -21.58
N ARG A 97 13.08 -1.14 -21.04
CA ARG A 97 14.25 -0.71 -21.82
C ARG A 97 15.06 -1.88 -22.38
N ILE A 98 14.92 -3.09 -21.84
CA ILE A 98 15.70 -4.27 -22.27
C ILE A 98 15.32 -4.64 -23.72
N PRO A 99 16.27 -4.69 -24.68
CA PRO A 99 15.96 -4.95 -26.09
C PRO A 99 15.28 -6.30 -26.36
N SER A 100 15.63 -7.35 -25.61
CA SER A 100 14.95 -8.66 -25.71
C SER A 100 13.49 -8.60 -25.27
N TRP A 101 13.10 -7.57 -24.52
CA TRP A 101 11.73 -7.32 -24.10
C TRP A 101 11.02 -6.38 -25.07
N LYS A 102 11.76 -5.56 -25.85
CA LYS A 102 11.20 -4.80 -26.97
C LYS A 102 10.70 -5.71 -28.09
N SER A 103 11.39 -6.80 -28.41
CA SER A 103 10.94 -7.78 -29.41
C SER A 103 9.66 -8.52 -29.01
N ILE A 104 9.34 -8.52 -27.72
CA ILE A 104 8.10 -9.02 -27.12
C ILE A 104 7.00 -7.92 -27.10
N VAL A 105 7.39 -6.65 -27.17
CA VAL A 105 6.55 -5.44 -27.07
C VAL A 105 6.42 -4.71 -28.43
N HIS A 106 6.56 -5.41 -29.57
CA HIS A 106 6.19 -4.79 -30.85
C HIS A 106 4.66 -4.68 -30.97
N PRO A 107 4.12 -3.49 -31.29
CA PRO A 107 2.76 -3.42 -31.78
C PRO A 107 2.75 -4.08 -33.16
N ARG A 108 2.12 -5.25 -33.29
CA ARG A 108 1.62 -5.65 -34.60
C ARG A 108 0.59 -4.58 -34.97
N GLU A 109 0.85 -3.80 -36.03
CA GLU A 109 -0.04 -2.77 -36.53
C GLU A 109 -1.50 -3.26 -36.52
N PRO A 110 -2.44 -2.49 -35.95
CA PRO A 110 -3.84 -2.87 -35.97
C PRO A 110 -4.35 -2.67 -37.40
N THR A 111 -4.32 -3.74 -38.18
CA THR A 111 -5.13 -3.79 -39.39
C THR A 111 -6.60 -3.93 -38.95
N TRP A 112 -7.26 -2.78 -38.90
CA TRP A 112 -8.69 -2.57 -39.12
C TRP A 112 -9.67 -3.46 -38.33
N CYS A 113 -10.27 -2.89 -37.28
CA CYS A 113 -11.69 -3.10 -37.02
C CYS A 113 -12.38 -1.74 -37.10
N PRO A 114 -13.23 -1.46 -38.11
CA PRO A 114 -13.99 -0.23 -38.14
C PRO A 114 -14.97 -0.23 -36.97
N VAL A 115 -14.97 0.86 -36.21
CA VAL A 115 -16.09 1.21 -35.32
C VAL A 115 -17.28 1.40 -36.25
N THR A 116 -18.26 0.49 -36.19
CA THR A 116 -19.58 0.78 -36.74
C THR A 116 -20.40 1.36 -35.60
N GLU A 117 -20.60 2.67 -35.66
CA GLU A 117 -21.70 3.33 -34.98
C GLU A 117 -23.01 2.70 -35.49
N GLY A 118 -23.94 2.51 -34.56
CA GLY A 118 -25.02 1.54 -34.70
C GLY A 118 -26.01 1.77 -35.83
N TRP A 119 -26.62 0.65 -36.24
CA TRP A 119 -28.07 0.35 -36.24
C TRP A 119 -28.23 -1.15 -36.02
#